data_AF-A0AAV4VW15-F1
#
_entry.id   AF-A0AAV4VW15-F1
#
_cell.length_a   1.000
_cell.length_b   1.000
_cell.length_c   1.000
_cell.angle_alpha   90.00
_cell.angle_beta   90.00
_cell.angle_gamma   90.00
#
_symmetry.space_group_name_H-M   'P 1'
#
loop_
_entity.id
_entity.type
_entity.pdbx_description
1 polymer ?
#
loop_
_entity_poly.entity_id
_entity_poly.type
_entity_poly.pdbx_seq_one_letter_code
_entity_poly.pdbx_strand_id
1 'polypeptide(L)'
;MRWDLVPSWFKGNLQECPLKTNNCRHESILEKPTFKGAASAGRRCIVLADGFYEWKEIGNKKKQPYFIYFPQEKEVFMQSRDSFSEEGEWKGPRLLTMAGLFDVWISPQKKSLIILFPLLLWSHQKLWLLFTVECRPFWMGQMKFLCG
;
A
#
# COMPACT_ATOMS: atom_id res chain seq x y z
N MET A 1 -8.98 -6.20 -6.01
CA MET A 1 -8.30 -4.89 -6.16
C MET A 1 -7.09 -5.07 -7.05
N ARG A 2 -6.77 -4.09 -7.89
CA ARG A 2 -5.55 -4.06 -8.73
C ARG A 2 -4.49 -3.19 -8.03
N TRP A 3 -3.20 -3.52 -8.19
CA TRP A 3 -2.07 -2.81 -7.59
C TRP A 3 -1.71 -1.49 -8.28
N ASP A 4 -1.91 -1.39 -9.60
CA ASP A 4 -1.64 -0.16 -10.36
C ASP A 4 -2.86 0.76 -10.36
N LEU A 5 -2.67 2.03 -10.03
CA LEU A 5 -3.72 3.05 -10.08
C LEU A 5 -4.13 3.35 -11.52
N VAL A 6 -5.37 3.09 -11.88
CA VAL A 6 -5.94 3.58 -13.13
C VAL A 6 -6.75 4.84 -12.82
N PRO A 7 -6.38 6.00 -13.37
CA PRO A 7 -7.12 7.22 -13.11
C PRO A 7 -8.57 7.10 -13.56
N SER A 8 -9.51 7.61 -12.78
CA SER A 8 -10.94 7.66 -13.10
C SER A 8 -11.28 8.28 -14.47
N TRP A 9 -10.43 9.16 -15.01
CA TRP A 9 -10.59 9.76 -16.34
C TRP A 9 -10.15 8.86 -17.51
N PHE A 10 -9.43 7.76 -17.26
CA PHE A 10 -8.99 6.84 -18.31
C PHE A 10 -10.20 6.17 -18.98
N LYS A 11 -10.26 6.17 -20.31
CA LYS A 11 -11.38 5.61 -21.10
C LYS A 11 -11.00 4.39 -21.93
N GLY A 12 -9.75 3.96 -21.90
CA GLY A 12 -9.25 2.84 -22.70
C GLY A 12 -9.49 1.48 -22.03
N ASN A 13 -8.91 0.44 -22.66
CA ASN A 13 -8.88 -0.89 -22.07
C ASN A 13 -7.86 -0.98 -20.93
N LEU A 14 -8.23 -1.59 -19.80
CA LEU A 14 -7.37 -1.76 -18.63
C LEU A 14 -6.08 -2.54 -18.91
N GLN A 15 -6.12 -3.50 -19.84
CA GLN A 15 -4.94 -4.27 -20.22
C GLN A 15 -3.93 -3.45 -21.02
N GLU A 16 -4.38 -2.37 -21.66
CA GLU A 16 -3.57 -1.52 -22.53
C GLU A 16 -3.15 -0.22 -21.85
N CYS A 17 -3.48 -0.03 -20.57
CA CYS A 17 -3.11 1.18 -19.84
C CYS A 17 -1.56 1.30 -19.78
N PRO A 18 -0.96 2.31 -20.43
CA PRO A 18 0.50 2.43 -20.51
C PRO A 18 1.12 3.00 -19.23
N LEU A 19 0.28 3.43 -18.28
CA LEU A 19 0.71 4.12 -17.07
C LEU A 19 1.26 3.11 -16.05
N LYS A 20 2.55 3.24 -15.71
CA LYS A 20 3.17 2.54 -14.59
C LYS A 20 2.92 3.29 -13.30
N THR A 21 1.80 2.98 -12.67
CA THR A 21 1.31 3.64 -11.47
C THR A 21 1.31 2.66 -10.31
N ASN A 22 2.47 2.05 -10.08
CA ASN A 22 2.73 1.14 -8.95
C ASN A 22 3.41 1.81 -7.75
N ASN A 23 3.98 3.02 -7.95
CA ASN A 23 4.62 3.84 -6.92
C ASN A 23 4.43 5.35 -7.18
N CYS A 24 4.29 6.14 -6.11
CA CYS A 24 4.26 7.61 -6.17
C CYS A 24 5.05 8.19 -5.00
N ARG A 25 5.70 9.34 -5.27
CA ARG A 25 6.42 10.13 -4.27
C ARG A 25 5.45 11.03 -3.53
N HIS A 26 5.58 11.08 -2.20
CA HIS A 26 4.76 11.92 -1.31
C HIS A 26 4.73 13.36 -1.78
N GLU A 27 5.92 13.87 -2.09
CA GLU A 27 6.22 15.26 -2.34
C GLU A 27 5.48 15.74 -3.60
N SER A 28 5.36 14.87 -4.61
CA SER A 28 4.75 15.17 -5.92
C SER A 28 3.28 14.71 -6.05
N ILE A 29 2.67 14.21 -4.97
CA ILE A 29 1.36 13.54 -5.05
C ILE A 29 0.24 14.48 -5.51
N LEU A 30 0.29 15.75 -5.08
CA LEU A 30 -0.70 16.78 -5.44
C LEU A 30 -0.39 17.46 -6.77
N GLU A 31 0.81 17.27 -7.30
CA GLU A 31 1.26 17.85 -8.57
C GLU A 31 0.90 16.96 -9.75
N LYS A 32 0.97 15.63 -9.57
CA LYS A 32 0.75 14.65 -10.64
C LYS A 32 -0.75 14.43 -10.92
N PRO A 33 -1.26 14.70 -12.14
CA PRO A 33 -2.68 14.55 -12.48
C PRO A 33 -3.25 13.16 -12.22
N THR A 34 -2.42 12.12 -12.36
CA THR A 34 -2.76 10.72 -12.08
C THR A 34 -3.21 10.49 -10.64
N PHE A 35 -2.57 11.15 -9.67
CA PHE A 35 -2.77 10.91 -8.23
C PHE A 35 -3.57 12.02 -7.54
N LYS A 36 -3.46 13.26 -8.05
CA LYS A 36 -4.08 14.45 -7.46
C LYS A 36 -5.57 14.26 -7.18
N GLY A 37 -6.33 13.71 -8.13
CA GLY A 37 -7.78 13.50 -7.97
C GLY A 37 -8.11 12.59 -6.78
N ALA A 38 -7.43 11.45 -6.66
CA ALA A 38 -7.62 10.51 -5.55
C ALA A 38 -7.14 11.09 -4.22
N ALA A 39 -5.99 11.78 -4.22
CA ALA A 39 -5.42 12.42 -3.03
C ALA A 39 -6.34 13.53 -2.48
N SER A 40 -6.79 14.44 -3.35
CA SER A 40 -7.68 15.55 -2.99
C SER A 40 -9.08 15.08 -2.59
N ALA A 41 -9.55 13.96 -3.12
CA ALA A 41 -10.80 13.33 -2.70
C ALA A 41 -10.68 12.53 -1.38
N GLY A 42 -9.51 12.53 -0.74
CA GLY A 42 -9.29 11.83 0.54
C GLY A 42 -9.35 10.31 0.44
N ARG A 43 -9.19 9.74 -0.77
CA ARG A 43 -9.30 8.29 -1.02
C ARG A 43 -8.05 7.56 -0.55
N ARG A 44 -7.86 7.55 0.77
CA ARG A 44 -6.73 6.98 1.48
C ARG A 44 -7.08 5.57 1.94
N CYS A 45 -6.11 4.68 1.89
CA CYS A 45 -6.22 3.34 2.44
C CYS A 45 -4.94 2.96 3.19
N ILE A 46 -5.00 1.82 3.87
CA ILE A 46 -3.85 1.16 4.46
C ILE A 46 -3.69 -0.16 3.71
N VAL A 47 -2.51 -0.39 3.14
CA VAL A 47 -2.15 -1.64 2.48
C VAL A 47 -1.47 -2.54 3.51
N LEU A 48 -2.03 -3.73 3.70
CA LEU A 48 -1.49 -4.76 4.57
C LEU A 48 -0.54 -5.66 3.79
N ALA A 49 0.62 -5.96 4.36
CA ALA A 49 1.55 -6.95 3.81
C ALA A 49 2.32 -7.64 4.94
N ASP A 50 2.77 -8.87 4.70
CA ASP A 50 3.74 -9.53 5.57
C ASP A 50 5.06 -8.71 5.63
N GLY A 51 5.44 -8.15 4.49
CA GLY A 51 6.62 -7.32 4.28
C GLY A 51 6.76 -6.98 2.79
N PHE A 52 7.88 -6.37 2.41
CA PHE A 52 8.21 -6.12 1.01
C PHE A 52 9.65 -6.53 0.69
N TYR A 53 9.94 -6.71 -0.59
CA TYR A 53 11.29 -7.00 -1.06
C TYR A 53 11.96 -5.74 -1.59
N GLU A 54 13.23 -5.53 -1.24
CA GLU A 54 14.07 -4.49 -1.81
C GLU A 54 15.41 -5.07 -2.27
N TRP A 55 15.95 -4.52 -3.36
CA TRP A 55 17.18 -5.01 -3.98
C TRP A 55 18.31 -4.02 -3.79
N LYS A 56 19.28 -4.39 -2.94
CA LYS A 56 20.49 -3.60 -2.72
C LYS A 56 21.53 -3.91 -3.81
N GLU A 57 22.07 -2.88 -4.42
CA GLU A 57 23.22 -3.03 -5.33
C GLU A 57 24.48 -3.32 -4.52
N ILE A 58 25.19 -4.39 -4.88
CA ILE A 58 26.38 -4.89 -4.16
C ILE A 58 27.63 -4.89 -5.05
N GLY A 59 27.62 -4.11 -6.14
CA GLY A 59 28.70 -4.02 -7.13
C GLY A 59 28.52 -4.96 -8.34
N ASN A 60 29.26 -4.71 -9.43
CA ASN A 60 29.26 -5.51 -10.67
C ASN A 60 27.87 -5.87 -11.22
N LYS A 61 26.92 -4.93 -11.19
CA LYS A 61 25.51 -5.13 -11.60
C LYS A 61 24.77 -6.25 -10.83
N LYS A 62 25.33 -6.75 -9.73
CA LYS A 62 24.69 -7.73 -8.86
C LYS A 62 23.76 -7.02 -7.88
N LYS A 63 22.63 -7.66 -7.62
CA LYS A 63 21.61 -7.18 -6.68
C LYS A 63 21.33 -8.27 -5.65
N GLN A 64 21.36 -7.91 -4.38
CA GLN A 64 20.97 -8.78 -3.27
C GLN A 64 19.53 -8.45 -2.87
N PRO A 65 18.60 -9.42 -2.93
CA PRO A 65 17.26 -9.24 -2.37
C PRO A 65 17.30 -9.26 -0.84
N TYR A 66 16.52 -8.37 -0.24
CA TYR A 66 16.22 -8.33 1.18
C TYR A 66 14.71 -8.34 1.37
N PHE A 67 14.23 -9.15 2.33
CA PHE A 67 12.85 -9.10 2.78
C PHE A 67 12.77 -8.20 4.02
N ILE A 68 11.96 -7.15 3.95
CA ILE A 68 11.82 -6.12 4.98
C ILE A 68 10.42 -6.21 5.56
N TYR A 69 10.35 -6.35 6.89
CA TYR A 69 9.12 -6.52 7.65
C TYR A 69 9.26 -5.82 9.02
N PHE A 70 8.15 -5.61 9.74
CA PHE A 70 8.23 -5.03 11.08
C PHE A 70 8.95 -5.97 12.05
N PRO A 71 9.65 -5.43 13.07
CA PRO A 71 10.10 -6.25 14.19
C PRO A 71 8.94 -7.04 14.78
N GLN A 72 9.16 -8.33 14.96
CA GLN A 72 8.20 -9.27 15.50
C GLN A 72 8.46 -9.46 17.00
N GLU A 73 7.43 -9.86 17.73
CA GLU A 73 7.58 -10.25 19.12
C GLU A 73 8.47 -11.50 19.24
N LYS A 74 9.05 -11.70 20.42
CA LYS A 74 9.90 -12.87 20.68
C LYS A 74 9.07 -14.13 20.42
N GLU A 75 9.61 -15.07 19.64
CA GLU A 75 8.96 -16.34 19.25
C GLU A 75 7.84 -16.22 18.19
N VAL A 76 7.55 -15.02 17.68
CA VAL A 76 6.68 -14.84 16.52
C VAL A 76 7.52 -14.81 15.24
N PHE A 77 7.30 -15.77 14.36
CA PHE A 77 8.00 -15.87 13.08
C PHE A 77 7.06 -15.50 11.93
N MET A 78 7.62 -14.95 10.85
CA MET A 78 6.84 -14.63 9.64
C MET A 78 6.17 -15.86 9.00
N GLN A 79 6.65 -17.06 9.31
CA GLN A 79 6.10 -18.32 8.82
C GLN A 79 4.95 -18.85 9.67
N SER A 80 4.73 -18.27 10.87
CA SER A 80 3.69 -18.68 11.81
C SER A 80 2.31 -18.17 11.37
N ARG A 81 1.78 -18.75 10.29
CA ARG A 81 0.52 -18.35 9.65
C ARG A 81 -0.73 -18.91 10.32
N ASP A 82 -0.58 -19.97 11.10
CA ASP A 82 -1.66 -20.66 11.82
C ASP A 82 -1.56 -20.38 13.32
N SER A 83 -1.59 -19.10 13.69
CA SER A 83 -1.34 -18.64 15.06
C SER A 83 -2.53 -17.89 15.61
N PHE A 84 -3.68 -18.56 15.68
CA PHE A 84 -4.83 -18.05 16.42
C PHE A 84 -4.84 -18.66 17.83
N SER A 85 -5.22 -17.88 18.84
CA SER A 85 -5.50 -18.42 20.17
C SER A 85 -6.76 -19.29 20.14
N GLU A 86 -6.97 -20.10 21.18
CA GLU A 86 -8.22 -20.83 21.38
C GLU A 86 -9.45 -19.90 21.47
N GLU A 87 -9.24 -18.63 21.83
CA GLU A 87 -10.24 -17.57 21.91
C GLU A 87 -10.42 -16.81 20.58
N GLY A 88 -9.69 -17.20 19.53
CA GLY A 88 -9.76 -16.60 18.20
C GLY A 88 -8.93 -15.32 18.02
N GLU A 89 -8.06 -14.98 18.97
CA GLU A 89 -7.16 -13.84 18.85
C GLU A 89 -6.00 -14.15 17.90
N TRP A 90 -5.68 -13.22 17.00
CA TRP A 90 -4.51 -13.33 16.14
C TRP A 90 -3.22 -13.13 16.94
N LYS A 91 -2.38 -14.17 16.99
CA LYS A 91 -1.03 -14.19 17.58
C LYS A 91 0.07 -14.36 16.53
N GLY A 92 -0.29 -14.30 15.25
CA GLY A 92 0.67 -14.40 14.16
C GLY A 92 1.44 -13.11 13.92
N PRO A 93 2.24 -13.05 12.85
CA PRO A 93 3.13 -11.93 12.60
C PRO A 93 2.40 -10.58 12.51
N ARG A 94 3.05 -9.57 13.08
CA ARG A 94 2.69 -8.16 12.94
C ARG A 94 2.87 -7.75 11.48
N LEU A 95 1.75 -7.54 10.82
CA LEU A 95 1.71 -7.09 9.44
C LEU A 95 2.24 -5.67 9.29
N LEU A 96 2.95 -5.45 8.18
CA LEU A 96 3.32 -4.15 7.68
C LEU A 96 2.06 -3.38 7.27
N THR A 97 1.94 -2.15 7.75
CA THR A 97 0.88 -1.23 7.35
C THR A 97 1.48 -0.09 6.54
N MET A 98 1.28 -0.15 5.23
CA MET A 98 1.75 0.87 4.29
C MET A 98 0.63 1.85 4.00
N ALA A 99 0.99 3.13 3.83
CA ALA A 99 0.04 4.11 3.31
C ALA A 99 -0.42 3.72 1.91
N GLY A 100 -1.63 4.11 1.53
CA GLY A 100 -2.12 3.90 0.18
C GLY A 100 -3.13 4.95 -0.25
N LEU A 101 -3.31 5.07 -1.56
CA LEU A 101 -4.48 5.71 -2.15
C LEU A 101 -5.31 4.66 -2.88
N PHE A 102 -6.55 4.99 -3.18
CA PHE A 102 -7.36 4.21 -4.08
C PHE A 102 -8.16 5.11 -5.02
N ASP A 103 -8.52 4.57 -6.17
CA ASP A 103 -9.49 5.19 -7.08
C ASP A 103 -10.50 4.12 -7.50
N VAL A 104 -11.70 4.56 -7.84
CA VAL A 104 -12.76 3.72 -8.37
C VAL A 104 -12.86 4.04 -9.84
N TRP A 105 -12.46 3.07 -10.65
CA TRP A 105 -12.61 3.14 -12.09
C TRP A 105 -13.84 2.35 -12.51
N ILE A 106 -14.70 2.96 -13.32
CA ILE A 106 -15.90 2.32 -13.85
C ILE A 106 -15.66 2.09 -15.34
N SER A 107 -15.76 0.83 -15.76
CA SER A 107 -15.58 0.48 -17.15
C SER A 107 -16.71 1.05 -18.02
N PRO A 108 -16.46 1.30 -19.32
CA PRO A 108 -17.52 1.64 -20.26
C PRO A 108 -18.67 0.61 -20.29
N GLN A 109 -18.39 -0.64 -19.90
CA GLN A 109 -19.34 -1.74 -19.78
C GLN A 109 -20.06 -1.80 -18.42
N LYS A 110 -19.98 -0.73 -17.60
CA LYS A 110 -20.62 -0.58 -16.28
C LYS A 110 -20.18 -1.59 -15.20
N LYS A 111 -18.96 -2.15 -15.29
CA LYS A 111 -18.35 -2.88 -14.18
C LYS A 111 -17.53 -1.91 -13.32
N SER A 112 -17.73 -1.91 -12.00
CA SER A 112 -16.92 -1.14 -11.06
C SER A 112 -15.69 -1.93 -10.64
N LEU A 113 -14.52 -1.28 -10.68
CA LEU A 113 -13.27 -1.83 -10.21
C LEU A 113 -12.68 -0.89 -9.14
N ILE A 114 -12.52 -1.41 -7.93
CA ILE A 114 -11.79 -0.72 -6.86
C ILE A 114 -10.30 -1.02 -7.03
N ILE A 115 -9.52 0.03 -7.20
CA ILE A 115 -8.10 -0.05 -7.51
C ILE A 115 -7.32 0.55 -6.36
N LEU A 116 -6.47 -0.27 -5.74
CA LEU A 116 -5.66 0.13 -4.60
C LEU A 116 -4.26 0.45 -5.06
N PHE A 117 -3.65 1.36 -4.35
CA PHE A 117 -2.30 1.77 -4.60
C PHE A 117 -1.58 1.91 -3.27
N PRO A 118 -0.49 1.17 -3.03
CA PRO A 118 0.39 1.48 -1.92
C PRO A 118 1.17 2.72 -2.29
N LEU A 119 1.21 3.66 -1.36
CA LEU A 119 1.85 4.94 -1.53
C LEU A 119 3.03 5.07 -0.59
N LEU A 120 4.01 5.79 -1.16
CA LEU A 120 5.02 6.63 -0.56
C LEU A 120 6.38 5.95 -0.45
N LEU A 121 7.31 6.37 -1.31
CA LEU A 121 8.74 6.29 -1.01
C LEU A 121 9.11 7.57 -0.25
N TRP A 122 9.70 7.50 0.94
CA TRP A 122 10.26 8.67 1.63
C TRP A 122 11.67 8.97 1.09
N SER A 123 11.86 10.18 0.55
CA SER A 123 13.15 10.76 0.14
C SER A 123 14.00 9.94 -0.87
N HIS A 124 15.28 10.32 -0.98
CA HIS A 124 16.32 9.76 -1.87
C HIS A 124 16.50 8.23 -1.79
N GLN A 125 15.96 7.55 -0.77
CA GLN A 125 16.26 6.16 -0.45
C GLN A 125 15.30 5.12 -1.03
N LYS A 126 14.22 5.51 -1.75
CA LYS A 126 13.20 4.56 -2.27
C LYS A 126 12.68 3.58 -1.18
N LEU A 127 12.35 4.07 0.01
CA LEU A 127 11.79 3.23 1.08
C LEU A 127 10.32 3.54 1.33
N TRP A 128 9.50 2.51 1.47
CA TRP A 128 8.05 2.63 1.68
C TRP A 128 7.70 3.40 2.96
N LEU A 129 6.66 4.24 2.94
CA LEU A 129 6.15 4.90 4.13
C LEU A 129 5.36 3.89 4.94
N LEU A 130 5.94 3.53 6.07
CA LEU A 130 5.37 2.61 7.02
C LEU A 130 4.63 3.42 8.07
N PHE A 131 3.35 3.13 8.26
CA PHE A 131 2.65 3.65 9.42
C PHE A 131 2.91 2.74 10.61
N THR A 132 3.33 3.33 11.72
CA THR A 132 3.16 2.71 13.02
C THR A 132 1.68 2.72 13.40
N VAL A 133 1.30 1.90 14.39
CA VAL A 133 -0.09 1.77 14.86
C VAL A 133 -0.72 3.13 15.16
N GLU A 134 0.07 4.02 15.75
CA GLU A 134 -0.31 5.36 16.20
C GLU A 134 -0.59 6.34 15.06
N CYS A 135 0.07 6.18 13.91
CA CYS A 135 -0.12 7.08 12.76
C CYS A 135 -1.33 6.71 11.89
N ARG A 136 -1.89 5.50 12.05
CA ARG A 136 -3.02 5.01 11.23
C ARG A 136 -4.28 5.87 11.35
N PRO A 137 -4.74 6.28 12.56
CA PRO A 137 -5.92 7.11 12.69
C PRO A 137 -5.74 8.51 12.06
N PHE A 138 -4.53 9.07 12.10
CA PHE A 138 -4.25 10.35 11.44
C PHE A 138 -4.32 10.22 9.91
N TRP A 139 -3.81 9.12 9.35
CA TRP A 139 -3.86 8.87 7.92
C TRP A 139 -5.26 8.61 7.40
N MET A 140 -6.11 7.91 8.15
CA MET A 140 -7.51 7.70 7.75
C MET A 140 -8.37 8.97 7.93
N GLY A 141 -7.82 10.02 8.57
CA GLY A 141 -8.63 11.06 9.21
C GLY A 141 -9.27 10.48 10.48
N GLN A 142 -9.76 11.31 11.42
CA GLN A 142 -10.50 10.84 12.59
C GLN A 142 -11.78 10.06 12.19
N MET A 143 -11.63 8.83 11.70
CA MET A 143 -12.62 7.80 11.86
C MET A 143 -12.62 7.54 13.35
N LYS A 144 -13.54 8.19 14.07
CA LYS A 144 -14.13 7.56 15.23
C LYS A 144 -14.53 6.17 14.74
N PHE A 145 -13.78 5.16 15.15
CA PHE A 145 -14.29 3.80 15.16
C PHE A 145 -15.53 3.88 16.05
N LEU A 146 -16.71 4.05 15.44
CA LEU A 146 -17.96 3.68 16.08
C LEU A 146 -17.95 2.15 16.09
N CYS A 147 -17.19 1.58 17.01
CA CYS A 147 -17.59 0.35 17.67
C CYS A 147 -18.59 0.80 18.73
N GLY A 148 -19.87 0.69 18.39
CA GLY A 148 -21.01 0.70 19.29
C GLY A 148 -21.94 -0.41 18.81
#